data_AF-A0A1Q5DG19-F1
#
_entry.id   AF-A0A1Q5DG19-F1
#
_cell.length_a   1.000
_cell.length_b   1.000
_cell.length_c   1.000
_cell.angle_alpha   90.00
_cell.angle_beta   90.00
_cell.angle_gamma   90.00
#
_symmetry.space_group_name_H-M   'P 1'
#
loop_
_entity.id
_entity.type
_entity.pdbx_description
1 polymer ?
#
loop_
_entity_poly.entity_id
_entity_poly.type
_entity_poly.pdbx_seq_one_letter_code
_entity_poly.pdbx_strand_id
1 'polypeptide(L)' 'MCQHQPPCPTADSADREAARQVAHHPEQGWSLLCNGVLLFEDTGELLPDGQIIAPHRPLAASGVVKAA' A
#
# COMPACT_ATOMS: atom_id res chain seq x y z
N MET A 1 -4.63 -10.83 14.99
CA MET A 1 -5.96 -10.28 14.66
C MET A 1 -6.20 -9.06 15.55
N CYS A 2 -6.43 -7.88 14.97
CA CYS A 2 -6.77 -6.67 15.74
C CYS A 2 -8.20 -6.73 16.32
N GLN A 3 -8.51 -5.94 17.34
CA GLN A 3 -9.83 -5.90 18.01
C GLN A 3 -10.75 -4.76 17.51
N HIS A 4 -10.51 -4.25 16.30
CA HIS A 4 -11.30 -3.15 15.75
C HIS A 4 -12.74 -3.58 15.39
N GLN A 5 -13.69 -2.66 15.54
CA GLN A 5 -15.08 -2.83 15.12
C GLN A 5 -15.46 -1.70 14.15
N PRO A 6 -15.87 -1.99 12.91
CA PRO A 6 -15.93 -3.32 12.28
C PRO A 6 -14.55 -3.99 12.17
N PRO A 7 -14.49 -5.34 12.01
CA PRO A 7 -13.23 -6.05 11.79
C PRO A 7 -12.48 -5.47 10.60
N CYS A 8 -11.18 -5.28 10.74
CA CYS A 8 -10.34 -4.86 9.62
C CYS A 8 -10.15 -6.00 8.63
N PRO A 9 -10.02 -5.68 7.33
CA PRO A 9 -9.71 -6.67 6.31
C PRO A 9 -8.34 -7.32 6.57
N THR A 10 -8.21 -8.57 6.15
CA THR A 10 -6.95 -9.30 6.21
C THR A 10 -5.97 -8.78 5.15
N ALA A 11 -4.68 -9.08 5.30
CA ALA A 11 -3.65 -8.61 4.37
C ALA A 11 -3.75 -9.24 2.97
N ASP A 12 -4.38 -10.40 2.84
CA ASP A 12 -4.66 -11.09 1.58
C ASP A 12 -5.93 -10.58 0.87
N SER A 13 -6.77 -9.79 1.56
CA SER A 13 -7.98 -9.22 0.96
C SER A 13 -7.66 -8.18 -0.12
N ALA A 14 -8.59 -7.99 -1.05
CA ALA A 14 -8.47 -6.98 -2.10
C ALA A 14 -8.57 -5.53 -1.55
N ASP A 15 -9.22 -5.35 -0.41
CA ASP A 15 -9.44 -4.07 0.29
C ASP A 15 -8.50 -3.90 1.50
N ARG A 16 -7.35 -4.58 1.52
CA ARG A 16 -6.42 -4.61 2.68
C ARG A 16 -5.98 -3.23 3.18
N GLU A 17 -5.93 -2.23 2.30
CA GLU A 17 -5.59 -0.83 2.64
C GLU A 17 -6.63 -0.15 3.55
N ALA A 18 -7.85 -0.69 3.64
CA ALA A 18 -8.90 -0.18 4.53
C ALA A 18 -8.69 -0.55 6.01
N ALA A 19 -7.65 -1.34 6.33
CA ALA A 19 -7.27 -1.62 7.71
C ALA A 19 -6.80 -0.35 8.45
N ARG A 20 -6.98 -0.31 9.77
CA ARG A 20 -6.64 0.87 10.57
C ARG A 20 -5.13 1.07 10.65
N GLN A 21 -4.66 2.28 10.41
CA GLN A 21 -3.26 2.67 10.67
C GLN A 21 -2.92 2.54 12.17
N VAL A 22 -1.76 1.94 12.45
CA VAL A 22 -1.19 1.80 13.81
C VAL A 22 0.15 2.51 13.96
N ALA A 23 0.82 2.81 12.85
CA ALA A 23 1.94 3.75 12.81
C ALA A 23 1.88 4.56 11.51
N HIS A 24 2.30 5.82 11.59
CA HIS A 24 2.32 6.75 10.47
C HIS A 24 3.65 7.51 10.50
N HIS A 25 4.45 7.32 9.46
CA HIS A 25 5.80 7.86 9.32
C HIS A 25 5.94 8.58 7.98
N PRO A 26 5.30 9.76 7.82
CA PRO A 26 5.37 10.53 6.58
C PRO A 26 6.80 10.97 6.26
N GLU A 27 7.64 11.18 7.27
CA GLU A 27 9.06 11.50 7.06
C GLU A 27 9.87 10.36 6.42
N GLN A 28 9.32 9.15 6.40
CA GLN A 28 9.88 7.97 5.74
C GLN A 28 9.01 7.46 4.59
N GLY A 29 7.86 8.10 4.33
CA GLY A 29 6.96 7.77 3.23
C GLY A 29 6.11 6.50 3.41
N TRP A 30 5.81 6.08 4.66
CA TRP A 30 5.03 4.87 4.91
C TRP A 30 4.10 4.94 6.13
N SER A 31 3.09 4.06 6.13
CA SER A 31 2.20 3.77 7.26
C SER A 31 2.13 2.26 7.49
N LEU A 32 2.11 1.83 8.76
CA LEU A 32 1.84 0.45 9.12
C LEU A 32 0.35 0.29 9.48
N LEU A 33 -0.31 -0.68 8.85
CA LEU A 33 -1.69 -1.03 9.13
C LEU A 33 -1.79 -2.17 10.14
N CYS A 34 -2.91 -2.26 10.86
CA CYS A 34 -3.10 -3.26 11.91
C CYS A 34 -3.17 -4.72 11.41
N ASN A 35 -3.35 -4.93 10.11
CA ASN A 35 -3.25 -6.24 9.45
C ASN A 35 -1.81 -6.59 9.02
N GLY A 36 -0.83 -5.73 9.34
CA GLY A 36 0.59 -5.92 9.06
C GLY A 36 1.05 -5.42 7.69
N VAL A 37 0.16 -4.81 6.89
CA VAL A 37 0.53 -4.21 5.61
C VAL A 37 1.29 -2.91 5.85
N LEU A 38 2.44 -2.74 5.18
CA LEU A 38 3.14 -1.47 5.03
C LEU A 38 2.63 -0.78 3.78
N LEU A 39 1.90 0.31 3.96
CA LEU A 39 1.39 1.16 2.88
C LEU A 39 2.35 2.31 2.63
N PHE A 40 2.84 2.43 1.39
CA PHE A 40 3.71 3.52 0.96
C PHE A 40 2.89 4.69 0.39
N GLU A 41 3.44 5.89 0.46
CA GLU A 41 2.78 7.10 -0.07
C GLU A 41 2.53 7.06 -1.58
N ASP A 42 3.30 6.26 -2.32
CA ASP A 42 3.11 6.07 -3.76
C ASP A 42 2.05 5.03 -4.10
N THR A 43 1.26 4.55 -3.12
CA THR A 43 0.27 3.46 -3.21
C THR A 43 0.86 2.05 -3.32
N GLY A 44 2.19 1.90 -3.23
CA GLY A 44 2.80 0.59 -3.09
C GLY A 44 2.48 -0.05 -1.75
N GLU A 45 2.55 -1.37 -1.67
CA GLU A 45 2.36 -2.11 -0.43
C GLU A 45 3.43 -3.19 -0.25
N LEU A 46 3.84 -3.43 0.99
CA LEU A 46 4.58 -4.61 1.41
C LEU A 46 3.70 -5.43 2.37
N LEU A 47 3.33 -6.63 1.94
CA LEU A 47 2.50 -7.54 2.72
C LEU A 47 3.31 -8.22 3.84
N PRO A 48 2.65 -8.78 4.87
CA PRO A 48 3.32 -9.44 6.00
C PRO A 48 4.19 -10.64 5.62
N ASP A 49 3.90 -11.28 4.48
CA ASP A 49 4.67 -12.40 3.94
C ASP A 49 5.86 -11.96 3.07
N GLY A 50 6.05 -10.65 2.91
CA GLY A 50 7.11 -10.06 2.10
C GLY A 50 6.75 -9.86 0.63
N GLN A 51 5.52 -10.17 0.21
CA GLN A 51 5.07 -9.86 -1.15
C GLN A 51 4.98 -8.35 -1.37
N ILE A 52 5.43 -7.92 -2.55
CA ILE A 52 5.38 -6.51 -2.98
C ILE A 52 4.19 -6.32 -3.92
N ILE A 53 3.31 -5.39 -3.58
CA ILE A 53 2.29 -4.87 -4.48
C ILE A 53 2.80 -3.56 -5.07
N ALA A 54 2.91 -3.54 -6.40
CA ALA A 54 3.42 -2.36 -7.08
C ALA A 54 2.45 -1.19 -6.95
N PRO A 55 2.97 0.05 -6.83
CA PRO A 55 2.16 1.26 -6.80
C PRO A 55 1.30 1.41 -8.05
N HIS A 56 0.10 1.95 -7.89
CA HIS A 56 -0.80 2.32 -8.97
C HIS A 56 -0.32 3.61 -9.66
N ARG A 57 0.74 3.49 -10.47
CA ARG A 57 1.19 4.59 -11.34
C ARG A 57 0.34 4.56 -12.62
N PRO A 58 -0.35 5.65 -12.98
CA PRO A 58 -0.78 5.81 -14.36
C PRO A 58 0.47 5.69 -15.23
N LEU A 59 0.52 4.70 -16.11
CA LEU A 59 1.54 4.66 -17.15
C LEU A 59 1.36 5.96 -17.93
N ALA A 60 2.27 6.93 -17.72
CA ALA A 60 2.38 8.05 -18.64
C ALA A 60 2.48 7.41 -20.02
N ALA A 61 1.50 7.66 -20.88
CA ALA A 61 1.50 7.14 -22.24
C ALA A 61 2.88 7.41 -22.81
N SER A 62 3.66 6.35 -23.04
CA SER A 62 5.06 6.46 -23.48
C SER A 62 5.07 6.93 -24.92
N GLY A 63 4.74 8.20 -25.13
CA GLY A 63 5.12 8.98 -26.29
C GLY A 63 6.55 9.45 -26.07
N VAL A 64 7.51 8.51 -26.03
CA VAL A 64 8.91 8.87 -26.25
C VAL A 64 8.99 9.25 -27.73
N VAL A 65 8.91 10.54 -28.01
CA VAL A 65 9.17 11.07 -29.35
C VAL A 65 10.66 10.89 -29.60
N LYS A 66 11.05 10.03 -30.55
CA LYS A 66 12.43 10.01 -31.05
C LYS A 66 12.72 11.37 -31.68
N ALA A 67 13.79 12.03 -31.24
CA ALA A 67 14.34 13.18 -31.96
C ALA A 67 14.85 12.71 -33.33
N ALA A 68 14.53 13.47 -34.38
CA ALA A 68 15.00 13.29 -35.75
C ALA A 68 16.35 13.99 -35.96
#